data_AF-A0A957X229-F1
#
_entry.id   AF-A0A957X229-F1
#
_cell.length_a   1.000
_cell.length_b   1.000
_cell.length_c   1.000
_cell.angle_alpha   90.00
_cell.angle_beta   90.00
_cell.angle_gamma   90.00
#
_symmetry.space_group_name_H-M   'P 1'
#
loop_
_entity.id
_entity.type
_entity.pdbx_description
1 polymer ?
#
loop_
_entity_poly.entity_id
_entity_poly.type
_entity_poly.pdbx_seq_one_letter_code
_entity_poly.pdbx_strand_id
1 'polypeptide(L)'
;MSSTTISISNDTVLGRLRAFLLGLAAFMCLGTIGELLLEEHWEDAVQLLPFVLCGLSFLAIVTVLVRPTRGTLRIMRWIVGITFVGSLFGIFEHVEHNFGFALEIQPNAAIGDVFWKALGGANPLLAPGILAFTALLALAASYYHPALSRSAE
;
A
#
# COMPACT_ATOMS: atom_id res chain seq x y z
N MET A 1 2.92 -28.75 41.54
CA MET A 1 2.62 -28.60 40.10
C MET A 1 3.26 -27.30 39.65
N SER A 2 4.42 -27.37 38.99
CA SER A 2 5.13 -26.19 38.51
C SER A 2 4.49 -25.77 37.19
N SER A 3 3.76 -24.65 37.20
CA SER A 3 3.19 -24.10 35.97
C SER A 3 4.31 -23.51 35.13
N THR A 4 4.75 -24.25 34.10
CA THR A 4 5.69 -23.76 33.10
C THR A 4 4.96 -22.72 32.23
N THR A 5 5.02 -21.45 32.63
CA THR A 5 4.66 -20.33 31.76
C THR A 5 5.70 -20.25 30.65
N ILE A 6 5.31 -20.61 29.42
CA ILE A 6 6.13 -20.42 28.23
C ILE A 6 6.27 -18.91 28.00
N SER A 7 7.39 -18.33 28.44
CA SER A 7 7.74 -16.94 28.15
C SER A 7 8.15 -16.83 26.69
N ILE A 8 7.34 -16.15 25.87
CA ILE A 8 7.68 -15.85 24.47
C ILE A 8 8.69 -14.71 24.46
N SER A 9 9.82 -14.88 23.76
CA SER A 9 10.81 -13.81 23.64
C SER A 9 10.30 -12.62 22.82
N ASN A 10 10.75 -11.41 23.14
CA ASN A 10 10.44 -10.20 22.37
C ASN A 10 10.82 -10.34 20.89
N ASP A 11 11.94 -10.99 20.59
CA ASP A 11 12.37 -11.23 19.22
C ASP A 11 11.39 -12.10 18.43
N THR A 12 10.81 -13.11 19.08
CA THR A 12 9.77 -13.96 18.48
C THR A 12 8.51 -13.15 18.18
N VAL A 13 8.07 -12.31 19.14
CA VAL A 13 6.91 -11.44 18.97
C VAL A 13 7.12 -10.46 17.81
N LEU A 14 8.28 -9.77 17.79
CA LEU A 14 8.62 -8.83 16.74
C LEU A 14 8.75 -9.51 15.37
N GLY A 15 9.32 -10.72 15.30
CA GLY A 15 9.38 -11.51 14.07
C GLY A 15 7.99 -11.84 13.53
N ARG A 16 7.08 -12.30 14.40
CA ARG A 16 5.68 -12.59 14.04
C ARG A 16 4.92 -11.34 13.61
N LEU A 17 5.11 -10.21 14.29
CA LEU A 17 4.48 -8.94 13.93
C LEU A 17 4.92 -8.50 12.53
N ARG A 18 6.21 -8.57 12.21
CA ARG A 18 6.71 -8.23 10.86
C ARG A 18 6.10 -9.12 9.79
N ALA A 19 6.06 -10.44 10.02
CA ALA A 19 5.44 -11.37 9.09
C ALA A 19 3.94 -11.10 8.92
N PHE A 20 3.24 -10.78 10.00
CA PHE A 20 1.82 -10.41 9.97
C PHE A 20 1.57 -9.15 9.14
N LEU A 21 2.36 -8.08 9.37
CA LEU A 21 2.25 -6.83 8.62
C LEU A 21 2.54 -7.02 7.12
N LEU A 22 3.56 -7.81 6.77
CA LEU A 22 3.85 -8.15 5.37
C LEU A 22 2.76 -9.03 4.76
N GLY A 23 2.22 -9.99 5.50
CA GLY A 23 1.11 -10.82 5.06
C GLY A 23 -0.16 -10.01 4.80
N LEU A 24 -0.46 -9.05 5.67
CA LEU A 24 -1.57 -8.11 5.50
C LEU A 24 -1.35 -7.22 4.26
N ALA A 25 -0.15 -6.67 4.09
CA ALA A 25 0.20 -5.88 2.90
C ALA A 25 0.07 -6.70 1.60
N ALA A 26 0.51 -7.96 1.58
CA ALA A 26 0.34 -8.85 0.43
C ALA A 26 -1.14 -9.15 0.15
N PHE A 27 -1.95 -9.36 1.17
CA PHE A 27 -3.40 -9.53 1.02
C PHE A 27 -4.07 -8.27 0.47
N MET A 28 -3.67 -7.09 0.94
CA MET A 28 -4.16 -5.81 0.43
C MET A 28 -3.82 -5.63 -1.05
N CYS A 29 -2.63 -6.03 -1.51
CA CYS A 29 -2.33 -6.07 -2.95
C CYS A 29 -3.34 -6.90 -3.75
N LEU A 30 -3.66 -8.12 -3.27
CA LEU A 30 -4.62 -9.00 -3.95
C LEU A 30 -6.03 -8.37 -3.96
N GLY A 31 -6.44 -7.77 -2.85
CA GLY A 31 -7.68 -7.02 -2.75
C GLY A 31 -7.73 -5.86 -3.74
N THR A 32 -6.68 -5.03 -3.82
CA THR A 32 -6.60 -3.93 -4.79
C THR A 32 -6.66 -4.42 -6.23
N ILE A 33 -5.98 -5.53 -6.58
CA ILE A 33 -6.10 -6.10 -7.93
C ILE A 33 -7.54 -6.52 -8.20
N GLY A 34 -8.22 -7.12 -7.22
CA GLY A 34 -9.65 -7.44 -7.32
C GLY A 34 -10.52 -6.21 -7.57
N GLU A 35 -10.33 -5.14 -6.80
CA GLU A 35 -11.05 -3.86 -6.98
C GLU A 35 -10.80 -3.26 -8.38
N LEU A 36 -9.55 -3.15 -8.81
CA LEU A 36 -9.20 -2.63 -10.14
C LEU A 36 -9.81 -3.47 -11.27
N LEU A 37 -9.93 -4.78 -11.06
CA LEU A 37 -10.56 -5.67 -12.02
C LEU A 37 -12.08 -5.45 -12.10
N LEU A 38 -12.73 -5.24 -10.96
CA LEU A 38 -14.17 -4.97 -10.86
C LEU A 38 -14.54 -3.58 -11.38
N GLU A 39 -13.62 -2.62 -11.28
CA GLU A 39 -13.76 -1.25 -11.79
C GLU A 39 -13.40 -1.10 -13.27
N GLU A 40 -13.00 -2.18 -13.96
CA GLU A 40 -12.58 -2.16 -15.37
C GLU A 40 -11.48 -1.13 -15.68
N HIS A 41 -10.53 -0.96 -14.75
CA HIS A 41 -9.54 0.13 -14.74
C HIS A 41 -8.39 -0.08 -15.75
N TRP A 42 -8.69 -0.21 -17.04
CA TRP A 42 -7.71 -0.46 -18.12
C TRP A 42 -7.98 0.29 -19.43
N GLU A 43 -8.74 1.38 -19.39
CA GLU A 43 -9.10 2.16 -20.58
C GLU A 43 -7.95 2.99 -21.14
N ASP A 44 -6.97 3.37 -20.31
CA ASP A 44 -5.78 4.10 -20.74
C ASP A 44 -4.48 3.56 -20.10
N ALA A 45 -3.34 4.10 -20.55
CA ALA A 45 -2.04 3.65 -20.06
C ALA A 45 -1.78 4.02 -18.59
N VAL A 46 -2.40 5.09 -18.08
CA VAL A 46 -2.21 5.55 -16.69
C VAL A 46 -2.96 4.62 -15.74
N GLN A 47 -4.13 4.12 -16.12
CA GLN A 47 -4.91 3.13 -15.37
C GLN A 47 -4.19 1.78 -15.23
N LEU A 48 -3.21 1.45 -16.09
CA LEU A 48 -2.36 0.27 -15.92
C LEU A 48 -1.29 0.44 -14.83
N LEU A 49 -0.96 1.68 -14.44
CA LEU A 49 0.03 1.97 -13.42
C LEU A 49 -0.26 1.28 -12.07
N PRO A 50 -1.48 1.37 -11.49
CA PRO A 50 -1.78 0.70 -10.22
C PRO A 50 -1.64 -0.82 -10.30
N PHE A 51 -1.95 -1.47 -11.42
CA PHE A 51 -1.70 -2.91 -11.60
C PHE A 51 -0.22 -3.26 -11.50
N VAL A 52 0.64 -2.49 -12.18
CA VAL A 52 2.09 -2.71 -12.18
C VAL A 52 2.66 -2.45 -10.78
N LEU A 53 2.30 -1.33 -10.15
CA LEU A 53 2.77 -0.98 -8.80
C LEU A 53 2.31 -2.02 -7.76
N CYS A 54 1.06 -2.48 -7.86
CA CYS A 54 0.51 -3.52 -7.00
C CYS A 54 1.23 -4.86 -7.20
N GLY A 55 1.38 -5.31 -8.44
CA GLY A 55 2.05 -6.57 -8.77
C GLY A 55 3.52 -6.59 -8.33
N LEU A 56 4.27 -5.53 -8.59
CA LEU A 56 5.66 -5.41 -8.14
C LEU A 56 5.77 -5.38 -6.62
N SER A 57 4.89 -4.65 -5.95
CA SER A 57 4.83 -4.62 -4.48
C SER A 57 4.52 -5.99 -3.90
N PHE A 58 3.52 -6.69 -4.43
CA PHE A 58 3.16 -8.05 -4.01
C PHE A 58 4.35 -9.00 -4.12
N LEU A 59 5.02 -9.04 -5.28
CA LEU A 59 6.18 -9.89 -5.49
C LEU A 59 7.33 -9.55 -4.54
N ALA A 60 7.61 -8.27 -4.32
CA ALA A 60 8.66 -7.84 -3.39
C ALA A 60 8.35 -8.21 -1.93
N ILE A 61 7.10 -8.02 -1.50
CA ILE A 61 6.62 -8.37 -0.16
C ILE A 61 6.70 -9.87 0.07
N VAL A 62 6.19 -10.68 -0.86
CA VAL A 62 6.27 -12.16 -0.80
C VAL A 62 7.72 -12.62 -0.78
N THR A 63 8.60 -11.99 -1.56
CA THR A 63 10.04 -12.29 -1.54
C THR A 63 10.65 -12.05 -0.15
N VAL A 64 10.28 -10.97 0.53
CA VAL A 64 10.75 -10.69 1.91
C VAL A 64 10.15 -11.67 2.92
N LEU A 65 8.87 -12.05 2.77
CA LEU A 65 8.23 -13.07 3.62
C LEU A 65 8.97 -14.41 3.58
N VAL A 66 9.41 -14.84 2.39
CA VAL A 66 10.11 -16.12 2.20
C VAL A 66 11.60 -15.99 2.54
N ARG A 67 12.23 -14.86 2.19
CA ARG A 67 13.68 -14.68 2.29
C ARG A 67 14.06 -13.26 2.73
N PRO A 68 13.98 -12.94 4.04
CA PRO A 68 14.25 -11.60 4.56
C PRO A 68 15.76 -11.30 4.67
N THR A 69 16.39 -10.99 3.54
CA THR A 69 17.79 -10.58 3.45
C THR A 69 17.93 -9.07 3.34
N ARG A 70 19.14 -8.56 3.55
CA ARG A 70 19.45 -7.12 3.37
C ARG A 70 19.07 -6.62 1.97
N GLY A 71 19.35 -7.42 0.94
CA GLY A 71 19.05 -7.09 -0.46
C GLY A 71 17.55 -7.05 -0.73
N THR A 72 16.83 -8.11 -0.36
CA THR A 72 15.38 -8.20 -0.59
C THR A 72 14.61 -7.10 0.14
N LEU A 73 15.01 -6.76 1.37
CA LEU A 73 14.42 -5.65 2.13
C LEU A 73 14.68 -4.28 1.48
N ARG A 74 15.88 -4.03 0.94
CA ARG A 74 16.19 -2.77 0.25
C ARG A 74 15.39 -2.63 -1.04
N ILE A 75 15.34 -3.69 -1.84
CA ILE A 75 14.56 -3.71 -3.08
C ILE A 75 13.08 -3.48 -2.77
N MET A 76 12.53 -4.20 -1.78
CA MET A 76 11.15 -3.99 -1.33
C MET A 76 10.91 -2.55 -0.93
N ARG A 77 11.77 -1.94 -0.09
CA ARG A 77 11.65 -0.54 0.33
C ARG A 77 11.59 0.44 -0.84
N TRP A 78 12.42 0.24 -1.86
CA TRP A 78 12.39 1.07 -3.07
C TRP A 78 11.07 0.90 -3.83
N ILE A 79 10.65 -0.35 -4.08
CA ILE A 79 9.41 -0.64 -4.80
C ILE A 79 8.19 -0.08 -4.06
N VAL A 80 8.07 -0.32 -2.77
CA VAL A 80 6.93 0.19 -1.99
C VAL A 80 7.01 1.70 -1.79
N GLY A 81 8.21 2.30 -1.78
CA GLY A 81 8.38 3.75 -1.79
C GLY A 81 7.89 4.40 -3.09
N ILE A 82 8.22 3.82 -4.24
CA ILE A 82 7.68 4.24 -5.55
C ILE A 82 6.16 4.04 -5.58
N THR A 83 5.68 2.91 -5.05
CA THR A 83 4.24 2.61 -4.95
C THR A 83 3.51 3.63 -4.08
N PHE A 84 4.10 4.05 -2.97
CA PHE A 84 3.53 5.11 -2.14
C PHE A 84 3.39 6.42 -2.93
N VAL A 85 4.45 6.87 -3.61
CA VAL A 85 4.37 8.09 -4.44
C VAL A 85 3.34 7.94 -5.57
N GLY A 86 3.33 6.80 -6.27
CA GLY A 86 2.35 6.50 -7.32
C GLY A 86 0.90 6.45 -6.79
N SER A 87 0.70 5.98 -5.55
CA SER A 87 -0.61 5.98 -4.91
C SER A 87 -1.10 7.39 -4.56
N LEU A 88 -0.20 8.30 -4.15
CA LEU A 88 -0.54 9.70 -3.94
C LEU A 88 -0.91 10.39 -5.25
N PHE A 89 -0.20 10.06 -6.33
CA PHE A 89 -0.55 10.51 -7.67
C PHE A 89 -1.95 10.00 -8.08
N GLY A 90 -2.25 8.71 -7.87
CA GLY A 90 -3.59 8.16 -8.14
C GLY A 90 -4.71 8.82 -7.31
N ILE A 91 -4.46 9.13 -6.04
CA ILE A 91 -5.42 9.90 -5.22
C ILE A 91 -5.65 11.28 -5.84
N PHE A 92 -4.58 11.96 -6.26
CA PHE A 92 -4.68 13.28 -6.89
C PHE A 92 -5.55 13.23 -8.16
N GLU A 93 -5.26 12.32 -9.10
CA GLU A 93 -6.01 12.16 -10.35
C GLU A 93 -7.51 11.91 -10.09
N HIS A 94 -7.83 11.02 -9.16
CA HIS A 94 -9.22 10.71 -8.82
C HIS A 94 -9.95 11.92 -8.21
N VAL A 95 -9.28 12.67 -7.33
CA VAL A 95 -9.85 13.90 -6.73
C VAL A 95 -10.01 14.98 -7.78
N GLU A 96 -9.02 15.21 -8.63
CA GLU A 96 -9.05 16.22 -9.70
C GLU A 96 -10.22 15.98 -10.65
N HIS A 97 -10.37 14.73 -11.14
CA HIS A 97 -11.45 14.39 -12.05
C HIS A 97 -12.82 14.50 -11.36
N ASN A 98 -12.96 14.02 -10.13
CA ASN A 98 -14.21 14.17 -9.38
C ASN A 98 -14.56 15.65 -9.11
N PHE A 99 -13.56 16.48 -8.86
CA PHE A 99 -13.73 17.91 -8.65
C PHE A 99 -14.19 18.62 -9.94
N GLY A 100 -13.57 18.31 -11.08
CA GLY A 100 -13.98 18.81 -12.39
C GLY A 100 -15.42 18.43 -12.72
N PHE A 101 -15.77 17.16 -12.57
CA PHE A 101 -17.13 16.67 -12.81
C PHE A 101 -18.17 17.34 -11.90
N ALA A 102 -17.83 17.58 -10.63
CA ALA A 102 -18.73 18.26 -9.70
C ALA A 102 -19.00 19.73 -10.12
N LEU A 103 -18.00 20.42 -10.70
CA LEU A 103 -18.17 21.77 -11.24
C LEU A 103 -18.96 21.79 -12.56
N GLU A 104 -18.86 20.75 -13.38
CA GLU A 104 -19.71 20.62 -14.58
C GLU A 104 -21.20 20.53 -14.22
N ILE A 105 -21.53 19.82 -13.13
CA ILE A 105 -22.91 19.71 -12.63
C ILE A 105 -23.34 20.99 -11.90
N GLN A 106 -22.47 21.60 -11.10
CA GLN A 106 -22.77 22.77 -10.28
C GLN A 106 -21.72 23.89 -10.44
N PRO A 107 -21.77 24.68 -11.53
CA PRO A 107 -20.72 25.65 -11.86
C PRO A 107 -20.52 26.77 -10.84
N ASN A 108 -21.58 27.08 -10.06
CA ASN A 108 -21.58 28.17 -9.08
C ASN A 108 -21.41 27.66 -7.63
N ALA A 109 -21.08 26.38 -7.42
CA ALA A 109 -20.88 25.84 -6.07
C ALA A 109 -19.62 26.44 -5.42
N ALA A 110 -19.64 26.59 -4.10
CA ALA A 110 -18.46 27.00 -3.36
C ALA A 110 -17.37 25.91 -3.43
N ILE A 111 -16.12 26.31 -3.65
CA ILE A 111 -14.98 25.38 -3.82
C ILE A 111 -14.85 24.38 -2.66
N GLY A 112 -15.09 24.82 -1.43
CA GLY A 112 -15.03 23.96 -0.25
C GLY A 112 -16.06 22.82 -0.28
N ASP A 113 -17.27 23.11 -0.79
CA ASP A 113 -18.33 22.11 -0.91
C ASP A 113 -18.03 21.09 -2.03
N VAL A 114 -17.40 21.56 -3.11
CA VAL A 114 -16.97 20.72 -4.24
C VAL A 114 -15.83 19.78 -3.80
N PHE A 115 -14.88 20.27 -3.00
CA PHE A 115 -13.77 19.45 -2.51
C PHE A 115 -14.25 18.22 -1.72
N TRP A 116 -15.18 18.39 -0.78
CA TRP A 116 -15.70 17.26 0.00
C TRP A 116 -16.47 16.26 -0.85
N LYS A 117 -17.21 16.74 -1.86
CA LYS A 117 -17.86 15.87 -2.85
C LYS A 117 -16.83 15.11 -3.69
N ALA A 118 -15.72 15.75 -4.06
CA ALA A 118 -14.70 15.14 -4.88
C ALA A 118 -14.00 13.94 -4.21
N LEU A 119 -13.90 13.93 -2.87
CA LEU A 119 -13.34 12.81 -2.13
C LEU A 119 -14.20 11.53 -2.18
N GLY A 120 -15.53 11.69 -2.34
CA GLY A 120 -16.48 10.58 -2.45
C GLY A 120 -17.15 10.50 -3.83
N GLY A 121 -16.51 11.10 -4.85
CA GLY A 121 -17.06 11.21 -6.19
C GLY A 121 -17.04 9.89 -6.96
N ALA A 122 -17.36 9.98 -8.25
CA ALA A 122 -17.52 8.81 -9.12
C ALA A 122 -16.24 7.96 -9.24
N ASN A 123 -15.06 8.59 -9.25
CA ASN A 123 -13.77 7.90 -9.25
C ASN A 123 -13.37 7.56 -7.80
N PRO A 124 -13.46 6.30 -7.36
CA PRO A 124 -13.30 5.95 -5.95
C PRO A 124 -11.85 6.06 -5.48
N LEU A 125 -11.62 6.51 -4.25
CA LEU A 125 -10.26 6.60 -3.67
C LEU A 125 -9.78 5.30 -3.01
N LEU A 126 -10.58 4.24 -3.03
CA LEU A 126 -10.33 3.02 -2.27
C LEU A 126 -9.07 2.30 -2.78
N ALA A 127 -8.97 2.03 -4.08
CA ALA A 127 -7.82 1.35 -4.67
C ALA A 127 -6.49 2.10 -4.43
N PRO A 128 -6.34 3.41 -4.77
CA PRO A 128 -5.09 4.12 -4.52
C PRO A 128 -4.83 4.31 -3.01
N GLY A 129 -5.87 4.47 -2.18
CA GLY A 129 -5.72 4.51 -0.72
C GLY A 129 -5.18 3.20 -0.11
N ILE A 130 -5.70 2.05 -0.54
CA ILE A 130 -5.22 0.73 -0.11
C ILE A 130 -3.76 0.51 -0.54
N LEU A 131 -3.37 0.94 -1.75
CA LEU A 131 -1.98 0.91 -2.22
C LEU A 131 -1.04 1.75 -1.34
N ALA A 132 -1.47 2.96 -0.95
CA ALA A 132 -0.71 3.80 -0.03
C ALA A 132 -0.50 3.11 1.33
N PHE A 133 -1.56 2.54 1.90
CA PHE A 133 -1.48 1.81 3.18
C PHE A 133 -0.64 0.54 3.07
N THR A 134 -0.74 -0.19 1.97
CA THR A 134 0.08 -1.38 1.68
C THR A 134 1.57 -1.03 1.75
N ALA A 135 1.97 0.07 1.12
CA ALA A 135 3.34 0.55 1.15
C ALA A 135 3.79 0.92 2.57
N LEU A 136 2.95 1.65 3.32
CA LEU A 136 3.25 2.02 4.72
C LEU A 136 3.41 0.81 5.63
N LEU A 137 2.55 -0.21 5.50
CA LEU A 137 2.65 -1.45 6.29
C LEU A 137 3.94 -2.22 5.97
N ALA A 138 4.31 -2.34 4.70
CA ALA A 138 5.56 -2.99 4.30
C ALA A 138 6.79 -2.22 4.81
N LEU A 139 6.76 -0.88 4.76
CA LEU A 139 7.82 -0.03 5.34
C LEU A 139 7.91 -0.20 6.85
N ALA A 140 6.78 -0.21 7.56
CA ALA A 140 6.71 -0.43 8.99
C ALA A 140 7.27 -1.81 9.39
N ALA A 141 6.93 -2.87 8.65
CA ALA A 141 7.48 -4.21 8.88
C ALA A 141 9.02 -4.25 8.70
N SER A 142 9.56 -3.38 7.85
CA SER A 142 11.01 -3.26 7.64
C SER A 142 11.71 -2.33 8.64
N TYR A 143 10.98 -1.65 9.52
CA TYR A 143 11.55 -0.69 10.48
C TYR A 143 12.45 -1.40 11.50
N TYR A 144 13.68 -0.89 11.67
CA TYR A 144 14.74 -1.52 12.48
C TYR A 144 14.87 -3.04 12.25
N HIS A 145 14.74 -3.49 11.00
CA HIS A 145 14.83 -4.91 10.70
C HIS A 145 16.26 -5.45 10.97
N PRO A 146 16.44 -6.57 11.71
CA PRO A 146 17.77 -7.09 12.08
C PRO A 146 18.69 -7.36 10.88
N ALA A 147 18.13 -7.81 9.76
CA ALA A 147 18.88 -8.03 8.52
C ALA A 147 19.42 -6.74 7.86
N LEU A 148 18.96 -5.56 8.27
CA LEU A 148 19.46 -4.26 7.80
C LEU A 148 20.48 -3.63 8.75
N SER A 149 20.41 -3.94 10.04
CA SER A 149 21.33 -3.43 11.07
C SER A 149 22.65 -4.18 11.14
N ARG A 150 22.71 -5.43 10.66
CA ARG A 150 23.97 -6.15 10.45
C ARG A 150 24.74 -5.54 9.27
N SER A 151 25.44 -4.44 9.54
CA SER A 151 26.53 -3.93 8.71
C SER A 151 27.75 -3.78 9.60
N ALA A 152 28.65 -4.78 9.53
CA ALA A 152 30.03 -4.86 10.03
C ALA A 152 30.27 -6.18 10.78
N GLU A 153 30.22 -7.30 10.05
CA GLU A 153 31.14 -8.44 10.23
C GLU A 153 31.59 -8.88 8.84
#